data_AF-W7Q609-F1
#
_entry.id   AF-W7Q609-F1
#
_cell.length_a   1.000
_cell.length_b   1.000
_cell.length_c   1.000
_cell.angle_alpha   90.00
_cell.angle_beta   90.00
_cell.angle_gamma   90.00
#
_symmetry.space_group_name_H-M   'P 1'
#
loop_
_entity.id
_entity.type
_entity.pdbx_description
1 polymer ?
#
loop_
_entity_poly.entity_id
_entity_poly.type
_entity_poly.pdbx_seq_one_letter_code
_entity_poly.pdbx_strand_id
1 'polypeptide(L)' 'MAAFAKQFRFSIANDKESRYRAYALRHKVFRQELNYDLGVNSDIPFENDAHDEHAILCLLNHIPSGSIPVA' A
#
# COMPACT_ATOMS: atom_id res chain seq x y z
N MET A 1 1.19 -17.11 -14.41
CA MET A 1 2.25 -16.75 -13.44
C MET A 1 3.33 -15.85 -14.04
N ALA A 2 4.00 -16.23 -15.13
CA ALA A 2 5.08 -15.42 -15.72
C ALA A 2 4.67 -13.99 -16.18
N ALA A 3 3.42 -13.80 -16.65
CA ALA A 3 2.91 -12.47 -17.03
C ALA A 3 2.73 -11.55 -15.81
N PHE A 4 2.13 -12.05 -14.73
CA PHE A 4 1.93 -11.30 -13.49
C PHE A 4 3.27 -10.85 -12.88
N ALA A 5 4.24 -11.76 -12.78
CA ALA A 5 5.57 -11.42 -12.24
C ALA A 5 6.34 -10.38 -13.08
N LYS A 6 6.00 -10.21 -14.36
CA LYS A 6 6.57 -9.16 -15.23
C LYS A 6 5.89 -7.81 -15.05
N GLN A 7 4.64 -7.80 -14.58
CA GLN A 7 3.83 -6.60 -14.42
C GLN A 7 3.90 -6.03 -13.00
N PHE A 8 4.47 -6.75 -12.05
CA PHE A 8 4.52 -6.31 -10.66
C PHE A 8 5.92 -6.44 -10.08
N ARG A 9 6.29 -5.44 -9.27
CA ARG A 9 7.50 -5.43 -8.47
C ARG A 9 7.12 -5.63 -7.01
N PHE A 10 7.60 -6.72 -6.44
CA PHE A 10 7.55 -6.99 -5.01
C PHE A 10 8.72 -6.31 -4.28
N SER A 11 8.43 -5.74 -3.11
CA SER A 11 9.44 -5.21 -2.21
C SER A 11 8.99 -5.35 -0.76
N ILE A 12 9.92 -5.64 0.15
CA ILE A 12 9.67 -5.57 1.59
C ILE A 12 9.94 -4.13 2.05
N ALA A 13 9.03 -3.57 2.83
CA ALA A 13 9.18 -2.25 3.45
C ALA A 13 10.04 -2.36 4.73
N ASN A 14 11.34 -2.27 4.56
CA ASN A 14 12.36 -2.49 5.59
C ASN A 14 12.94 -1.20 6.20
N ASP A 15 12.55 -0.04 5.68
CA ASP A 15 12.93 1.27 6.20
C ASP A 15 11.70 2.09 6.61
N LYS A 16 11.93 3.21 7.30
CA LYS A 16 10.83 4.07 7.77
C LYS A 16 9.96 4.55 6.61
N GLU A 17 10.56 5.05 5.53
CA GLU A 17 9.83 5.64 4.42
C GLU A 17 8.87 4.63 3.75
N SER A 18 9.38 3.45 3.43
CA SER A 18 8.61 2.37 2.81
C SER A 18 7.51 1.82 3.73
N ARG A 19 7.73 1.79 5.05
CA ARG A 19 6.67 1.41 6.01
C ARG A 19 5.55 2.44 6.06
N TYR A 20 5.88 3.73 6.13
CA TYR A 20 4.87 4.79 6.08
C TYR A 20 4.11 4.81 4.75
N ARG A 21 4.79 4.48 3.63
CA ARG A 21 4.12 4.28 2.34
C ARG A 21 3.10 3.14 2.39
N ALA A 22 3.42 2.02 3.04
CA ALA A 22 2.47 0.92 3.22
C ALA A 22 1.26 1.34 4.07
N TYR A 23 1.48 2.08 5.16
CA TYR A 23 0.38 2.59 6.00
C TYR A 23 -0.51 3.59 5.29
N ALA A 24 0.05 4.47 4.46
CA ALA A 24 -0.73 5.39 3.65
C ALA A 24 -1.60 4.65 2.61
N LEU A 25 -1.05 3.60 1.99
CA LEU A 25 -1.80 2.77 1.05
C LEU A 25 -2.96 2.04 1.75
N ARG A 26 -2.70 1.45 2.92
CA ARG A 26 -3.75 0.82 3.72
C ARG A 26 -4.83 1.81 4.13
N HIS A 27 -4.47 3.03 4.54
CA HIS A 27 -5.44 4.09 4.85
C HIS A 27 -6.33 4.39 3.65
N LYS A 28 -5.73 4.63 2.48
CA LYS A 28 -6.47 4.92 1.25
C LYS A 28 -7.49 3.80 0.96
N VAL A 29 -7.05 2.54 1.01
CA VAL A 29 -7.92 1.42 0.68
C VAL A 29 -8.99 1.20 1.75
N PHE A 30 -8.61 1.00 3.01
CA PHE A 30 -9.56 0.61 4.04
C PHE A 30 -10.52 1.74 4.42
N ARG A 31 -10.04 2.97 4.58
CA ARG A 31 -10.90 4.08 5.00
C ARG A 31 -11.57 4.79 3.82
N GLN A 32 -10.85 5.07 2.74
CA GLN A 32 -11.38 5.93 1.66
C GLN A 32 -12.12 5.13 0.59
N GLU A 33 -11.58 3.97 0.18
CA GLU A 33 -12.20 3.16 -0.88
C GLU A 33 -13.25 2.19 -0.31
N LEU A 34 -12.95 1.52 0.80
CA LEU A 34 -13.81 0.48 1.39
C LEU A 34 -14.68 0.96 2.56
N ASN A 35 -14.44 2.16 3.09
CA ASN A 35 -15.21 2.77 4.18
C ASN A 35 -15.33 1.88 5.45
N TYR A 36 -14.24 1.21 5.83
CA TYR A 36 -14.20 0.44 7.06
C TYR A 36 -14.23 1.36 8.29
N ASP A 37 -15.07 1.00 9.27
CA ASP A 37 -15.05 1.65 10.57
C ASP A 37 -13.90 1.08 11.42
N LEU A 38 -12.77 1.79 11.37
CA LEU A 38 -11.56 1.47 12.12
C LEU A 38 -11.36 2.45 13.29
N GLY A 39 -12.45 3.04 13.80
CA GLY A 39 -12.43 3.96 14.94
C GLY A 39 -11.85 5.34 14.64
N VAL A 40 -11.52 6.05 15.72
CA VAL A 40 -11.65 7.52 15.88
C VAL A 40 -10.63 8.39 15.13
N ASN A 41 -9.51 7.85 14.65
CA ASN A 41 -8.45 8.64 14.01
C ASN A 41 -8.54 8.58 12.47
N SER A 42 -9.65 9.06 11.90
CA SER A 42 -9.79 9.22 10.44
C SER A 42 -8.86 10.27 9.86
N ASP A 43 -8.42 11.23 10.68
CA ASP A 43 -7.70 12.43 10.21
C ASP A 43 -6.19 12.17 10.03
N ILE A 44 -5.70 11.02 10.50
CA ILE A 44 -4.30 10.61 10.29
C ILE A 44 -4.23 9.90 8.93
N PRO A 45 -3.36 10.33 8.00
CA PRO A 45 -3.28 9.78 6.64
C PRO A 45 -2.57 8.41 6.57
N PHE A 46 -2.52 7.68 7.69
CA PHE A 46 -1.84 6.40 7.85
C PHE A 46 -2.76 5.44 8.59
N GLU A 47 -2.74 4.17 8.17
CA GLU A 47 -3.46 3.10 8.85
C GLU A 47 -2.47 2.01 9.22
N ASN A 48 -2.36 1.80 10.54
CA ASN A 48 -1.54 0.80 11.19
C ASN A 48 -2.14 0.51 12.57
N ASP A 49 -1.89 -0.68 13.10
CA ASP A 49 -2.35 -1.11 14.42
C ASP A 49 -1.22 -1.76 15.24
N ALA A 50 -1.56 -2.39 16.37
CA ALA A 50 -0.58 -3.03 17.24
C ALA A 50 0.09 -4.27 16.60
N HIS A 51 -0.53 -4.89 15.60
CA HIS A 51 0.05 -6.04 14.91
C HIS A 51 1.17 -5.63 13.95
N ASP A 52 1.20 -4.36 13.53
CA ASP A 52 2.23 -3.82 12.64
C ASP A 52 3.63 -3.76 13.24
N GLU A 53 3.78 -3.86 14.57
CA GLU A 53 5.08 -3.84 15.26
C GLU A 53 5.98 -5.00 14.81
N HIS A 54 5.39 -6.17 14.56
CA HIS A 54 6.10 -7.39 14.17
C HIS A 54 5.76 -7.85 12.74
N ALA A 55 4.96 -7.09 12.02
CA ALA A 55 4.56 -7.44 10.65
C ALA A 55 5.68 -7.20 9.64
N ILE A 56 5.85 -8.15 8.71
CA ILE A 56 6.58 -7.93 7.47
C ILE A 56 5.65 -7.22 6.50
N LEU A 57 5.87 -5.91 6.31
CA LEU A 57 5.11 -5.13 5.36
C LEU A 57 5.63 -5.35 3.95
N CYS A 58 4.74 -5.79 3.06
CA CYS A 58 5.03 -6.08 1.68
C CYS A 58 4.32 -5.07 0.78
N LEU A 59 5.05 -4.53 -0.19
CA LEU A 59 4.51 -3.68 -1.24
C LEU A 59 4.57 -4.45 -2.56
N LEU A 60 3.42 -4.53 -3.22
CA LEU A 60 3.31 -5.05 -4.58
C LEU A 60 2.94 -3.89 -5.50
N ASN A 61 3.91 -3.43 -6.29
CA ASN A 61 3.74 -2.27 -7.15
C ASN A 61 3.50 -2.74 -8.59
N HIS A 62 2.41 -2.29 -9.21
CA HIS A 62 2.27 -2.48 -10.64
C HIS A 62 3.36 -1.67 -11.37
N ILE A 63 4.12 -2.34 -12.24
CA ILE A 63 5.06 -1.72 -13.16
C ILE A 63 4.21 -1.22 -14.33
N PRO A 64 4.12 0.10 -14.58
CA PRO A 64 3.36 0.60 -15.70
C PRO A 64 3.90 -0.05 -16.99
N SER A 65 3.08 -0.88 -17.63
CA SER A 65 3.34 -1.33 -19.00
C SER A 65 3.12 -0.10 -19.88
N GLY A 66 4.20 0.50 -20.37
CA GLY A 66 4.12 1.79 -21.06
C GLY A 66 3.05 1.84 -22.14
N SER A 67 2.05 2.70 -21.93
CA SER A 67 1.40 3.51 -22.95
C SER A 67 0.76 4.71 -22.24
N ILE A 68 1.40 5.87 -22.41
CA ILE A 68 0.79 7.17 -22.09
C ILE A 68 -0.39 7.32 -23.08
N PRO A 69 -1.65 7.49 -22.64
CA PRO A 69 -2.68 7.98 -23.55
C PRO A 69 -2.29 9.39 -23.94
N VAL A 70 -2.01 9.58 -25.22
CA VAL A 70 -1.80 10.89 -25.82
C VAL A 70 -3.08 11.71 -25.61
N ALA A 71 -2.94 12.88 -24.99
CA ALA A 71 -3.89 13.98 -25.05
C ALA A 71 -3.10 15.28 -25.17
#